data_AF-A0A2R4ZUY7-F1
#
_entry.id   AF-A0A2R4ZUY7-F1
#
_cell.length_a   1.000
_cell.length_b   1.000
_cell.length_c   1.000
_cell.angle_alpha   90.00
_cell.angle_beta   90.00
_cell.angle_gamma   90.00
#
_symmetry.space_group_name_H-M   'P 1'
#
loop_
_entity.id
_entity.type
_entity.pdbx_description
1 polymer ?
#
loop_
_entity_poly.entity_id
_entity_poly.type
_entity_poly.pdbx_seq_one_letter_code
_entity_poly.pdbx_strand_id
1 'polypeptide(L)'
;DEAIAIAHTHPPENCIPSRPDLESCLELLSSGGVVCGIVSMGCMFTLSLESLPTEGDFEHLMRIINRYDEVLESLGERGLKGIEEIFSNRGGSLRATIKAL
;
A
#
# COMPACT_ATOMS: atom_id res chain seq x y z
N ASP A 1 -16.73 -7.31 -14.99
CA ASP A 1 -15.30 -7.63 -14.87
C ASP A 1 -14.74 -6.91 -13.66
N GLU A 2 -14.59 -7.63 -12.54
CA GLU A 2 -13.88 -7.12 -11.37
C GLU A 2 -12.38 -7.37 -11.58
N ALA A 3 -11.57 -6.33 -11.41
CA ALA A 3 -10.12 -6.45 -11.59
C ALA A 3 -9.53 -7.20 -10.38
N ILE A 4 -8.78 -8.27 -10.65
CA ILE A 4 -8.04 -9.02 -9.61
C ILE A 4 -6.77 -8.27 -9.20
N ALA A 5 -6.21 -7.48 -10.11
CA ALA A 5 -5.06 -6.64 -9.86
C ALA A 5 -5.15 -5.33 -10.65
N ILE A 6 -4.66 -4.23 -10.07
CA ILE A 6 -4.50 -2.95 -10.78
C ILE A 6 -3.06 -2.46 -10.64
N ALA A 7 -2.64 -1.64 -11.60
CA ALA A 7 -1.46 -0.82 -11.45
C ALA A 7 -1.72 0.57 -12.05
N HIS A 8 -1.31 1.63 -11.35
CA HIS A 8 -1.40 3.00 -11.84
C HIS A 8 -0.14 3.80 -11.53
N THR A 9 0.01 4.93 -12.23
CA THR A 9 1.20 5.78 -12.13
C THR A 9 1.04 6.82 -11.04
N HIS A 10 2.09 7.03 -10.25
CA HIS A 10 2.21 8.10 -9.25
C HIS A 10 3.30 9.10 -9.67
N PRO A 11 3.16 10.40 -9.36
CA PRO A 11 4.14 11.41 -9.73
C PRO A 11 5.59 11.07 -9.31
N PRO A 12 6.57 11.67 -10.01
CA PRO A 12 7.84 11.03 -10.32
C PRO A 12 8.87 10.92 -9.17
N GLU A 13 8.60 11.40 -7.97
CA GLU A 13 9.68 11.71 -7.00
C GLU A 13 9.79 10.78 -5.79
N ASN A 14 8.79 9.95 -5.46
CA ASN A 14 8.92 9.05 -4.31
C ASN A 14 8.23 7.68 -4.51
N CYS A 15 8.74 6.69 -3.77
CA CYS A 15 8.14 5.35 -3.66
C CYS A 15 7.03 5.28 -2.60
N ILE A 16 6.64 6.45 -2.08
CA ILE A 16 5.65 6.56 -1.03
C ILE A 16 4.31 6.84 -1.71
N PRO A 17 3.37 5.90 -1.67
CA PRO A 17 2.06 6.12 -2.28
C PRO A 17 1.34 7.28 -1.57
N SER A 18 0.62 8.08 -2.35
CA SER A 18 -0.23 9.15 -1.83
C SER A 18 -1.45 8.60 -1.09
N ARG A 19 -2.16 9.43 -0.31
CA ARG A 19 -3.43 9.03 0.32
C ARG A 19 -4.45 8.52 -0.71
N PRO A 20 -4.69 9.20 -1.85
CA PRO A 20 -5.58 8.68 -2.91
C PRO A 20 -5.14 7.33 -3.49
N ASP A 21 -3.83 7.08 -3.60
CA ASP A 21 -3.34 5.77 -4.07
C ASP A 21 -3.75 4.65 -3.13
N LEU A 22 -3.65 4.90 -1.82
CA LEU A 22 -4.01 3.94 -0.79
C LEU A 22 -5.52 3.74 -0.71
N GLU A 23 -6.31 4.80 -0.90
CA GLU A 23 -7.78 4.72 -0.99
C GLU A 23 -8.20 3.86 -2.19
N SER A 24 -7.56 4.04 -3.36
CA SER A 24 -7.78 3.20 -4.54
C SER A 24 -7.42 1.73 -4.28
N CYS A 25 -6.28 1.47 -3.61
CA CYS A 25 -5.92 0.11 -3.21
C CYS A 25 -6.94 -0.49 -2.23
N LEU A 26 -7.43 0.27 -1.25
CA LEU A 26 -8.45 -0.20 -0.31
C LEU A 26 -9.76 -0.55 -1.03
N GLU A 27 -10.22 0.28 -1.95
CA GLU A 27 -11.41 0.02 -2.78
C GLU A 27 -11.25 -1.27 -3.58
N LEU A 28 -10.10 -1.47 -4.23
CA LEU A 28 -9.82 -2.70 -4.96
C LEU A 28 -9.83 -3.93 -4.04
N LEU A 29 -9.09 -3.88 -2.92
CA LEU A 29 -8.97 -5.03 -2.04
C LEU A 29 -10.31 -5.38 -1.37
N SER A 30 -11.12 -4.37 -1.02
CA SER A 30 -12.44 -4.56 -0.44
C SER A 30 -13.49 -5.08 -1.44
N SER A 31 -13.27 -4.86 -2.74
CA SER A 31 -14.10 -5.43 -3.82
C SER A 31 -13.63 -6.82 -4.29
N GLY A 32 -12.66 -7.43 -3.61
CA GLY A 32 -12.19 -8.79 -3.89
C GLY A 32 -10.95 -8.87 -4.79
N GLY A 33 -10.34 -7.73 -5.13
CA GLY A 33 -9.02 -7.69 -5.73
C GLY A 33 -7.92 -8.16 -4.75
N VAL A 34 -6.77 -8.53 -5.30
CA VAL A 34 -5.69 -9.21 -4.55
C VAL A 34 -4.39 -8.39 -4.57
N VAL A 35 -4.18 -7.56 -5.60
CA VAL A 35 -2.92 -6.80 -5.77
C VAL A 35 -3.18 -5.38 -6.29
N CYS A 36 -2.58 -4.40 -5.65
CA CYS A 36 -2.55 -3.00 -6.07
C CYS A 36 -1.11 -2.55 -6.24
N GLY A 37 -0.75 -2.09 -7.44
CA GLY A 37 0.58 -1.57 -7.77
C GLY A 37 0.58 -0.06 -8.03
N ILE A 38 1.55 0.64 -7.47
CA ILE A 38 1.80 2.05 -7.74
C ILE A 38 3.19 2.18 -8.34
N VAL A 39 3.27 2.73 -9.55
CA VAL A 39 4.50 2.84 -10.34
C VAL A 39 4.95 4.30 -10.42
N SER A 40 6.21 4.56 -10.07
CA SER A 40 6.87 5.86 -10.24
C SER A 40 8.17 5.69 -11.06
N MET A 41 8.87 6.78 -11.36
CA MET A 41 10.01 6.81 -12.30
C MET A 41 11.20 5.91 -11.91
N GLY A 42 11.36 5.57 -10.63
CA GLY A 42 12.47 4.76 -10.13
C GLY A 42 12.08 3.60 -9.23
N CYS A 43 10.78 3.37 -9.02
CA CYS A 43 10.31 2.31 -8.14
C CYS A 43 8.86 1.92 -8.36
N MET A 44 8.53 0.74 -7.85
CA MET A 44 7.19 0.20 -7.78
C MET A 44 6.88 -0.13 -6.32
N PHE A 45 5.80 0.43 -5.80
CA PHE A 45 5.18 0.04 -4.54
C PHE A 45 4.06 -0.95 -4.86
N THR A 46 3.95 -2.04 -4.09
CA THR A 46 2.87 -3.01 -4.25
C THR A 46 2.25 -3.35 -2.90
N LEU A 47 0.92 -3.32 -2.83
CA LEU A 47 0.12 -3.94 -1.77
C LEU A 47 -0.50 -5.22 -2.31
N SER A 48 -0.32 -6.33 -1.62
CA SER A 48 -0.88 -7.62 -2.01
C SER A 48 -1.40 -8.41 -0.81
N LEU A 49 -2.42 -9.24 -1.04
CA LEU A 49 -2.88 -10.22 -0.07
C LEU A 49 -2.14 -11.55 -0.29
N GLU A 50 -1.37 -11.99 0.70
CA GLU A 50 -0.64 -13.27 0.66
C GLU A 50 -1.51 -14.47 1.10
N SER A 51 -2.66 -14.21 1.68
CA SER A 51 -3.65 -15.22 2.08
C SER A 51 -5.06 -14.61 2.07
N LEU A 52 -6.06 -15.30 2.64
CA LEU A 52 -7.41 -14.75 2.72
C LEU A 52 -7.41 -13.46 3.57
N PRO A 53 -8.02 -12.36 3.07
CA PRO A 53 -8.06 -11.11 3.80
C PRO A 53 -8.84 -11.26 5.10
N THR A 54 -8.34 -10.57 6.13
CA THR A 54 -8.99 -10.47 7.43
C THR A 54 -9.52 -9.06 7.64
N GLU A 55 -10.49 -8.89 8.53
CA GLU A 55 -10.96 -7.56 8.95
C GLU A 55 -9.80 -6.65 9.40
N GLY A 56 -8.83 -7.23 10.13
CA GLY A 56 -7.64 -6.53 10.58
C GLY A 56 -6.77 -5.97 9.45
N ASP A 57 -6.78 -6.57 8.25
CA ASP A 57 -6.05 -6.04 7.09
C ASP A 57 -6.66 -4.72 6.59
N PHE A 58 -7.99 -4.67 6.53
CA PHE A 58 -8.72 -3.47 6.13
C PHE A 58 -8.65 -2.39 7.20
N GLU A 59 -8.81 -2.74 8.47
CA GLU A 59 -8.63 -1.81 9.59
C GLU A 59 -7.23 -1.23 9.63
N HIS A 60 -6.22 -2.05 9.35
CA HIS A 60 -4.84 -1.62 9.26
C HIS A 60 -4.64 -0.58 8.15
N LEU A 61 -5.14 -0.84 6.95
CA LEU A 61 -5.03 0.08 5.82
C LEU A 61 -5.84 1.36 6.04
N MET A 62 -7.07 1.26 6.56
CA MET A 62 -7.89 2.43 6.93
C MET A 62 -7.21 3.30 7.98
N ARG A 63 -6.57 2.72 8.99
CA ARG A 63 -5.81 3.45 10.00
C ARG A 63 -4.64 4.23 9.39
N ILE A 64 -3.94 3.65 8.42
CA ILE A 64 -2.87 4.34 7.69
C ILE A 64 -3.43 5.52 6.89
N ILE A 65 -4.51 5.31 6.13
CA ILE A 65 -5.16 6.35 5.34
C ILE A 65 -5.62 7.52 6.23
N ASN A 66 -6.28 7.21 7.35
CA ASN A 66 -6.80 8.20 8.29
C ASN A 66 -5.69 8.98 9.04
N ARG A 67 -4.51 8.39 9.20
CA ARG A 67 -3.36 8.99 9.89
C ARG A 67 -2.17 9.19 8.95
N TYR A 68 -2.45 9.43 7.67
CA TYR A 68 -1.44 9.42 6.62
C TYR A 68 -0.31 10.43 6.88
N ASP A 69 -0.64 11.61 7.41
CA ASP A 69 0.34 12.66 7.66
C ASP A 69 1.32 12.26 8.78
N GLU A 70 0.82 11.64 9.84
CA GLU A 70 1.67 11.07 10.91
C GLU A 70 2.53 9.91 10.43
N VAL A 71 1.98 9.09 9.51
CA VAL A 71 2.73 8.01 8.87
C VAL A 71 3.89 8.58 8.05
N LEU A 72 3.66 9.63 7.26
CA LEU A 72 4.70 10.30 6.50
C LEU A 72 5.81 10.86 7.39
N GLU A 73 5.47 11.51 8.50
CA GLU A 73 6.45 11.99 9.48
C GLU A 73 7.30 10.82 10.02
N SER A 74 6.66 9.71 10.38
CA SER A 74 7.38 8.51 10.87
C SER A 74 8.29 7.85 9.82
N LEU A 75 7.94 7.98 8.54
CA LEU A 75 8.74 7.47 7.43
C LEU A 75 10.01 8.30 7.20
N GLY A 76 9.94 9.61 7.42
CA GLY A 76 11.11 10.50 7.37
C GLY A 76 12.23 10.04 8.32
N GLU A 77 11.87 9.41 9.45
CA GLU A 77 12.83 8.88 10.43
C GLU A 77 13.34 7.47 10.09
N ARG A 78 12.58 6.68 9.32
CA ARG A 78 12.81 5.24 9.09
C ARG A 78 13.34 4.88 7.70
N GLY A 79 13.19 5.77 6.72
CA GLY A 79 13.56 5.54 5.32
C GLY A 79 12.70 4.47 4.63
N LEU A 80 13.11 4.04 3.43
CA LEU A 80 12.33 3.14 2.55
C LEU A 80 11.96 1.79 3.20
N LYS A 81 12.81 1.25 4.07
CA LYS A 81 12.51 0.00 4.80
C LYS A 81 11.33 0.16 5.77
N GLY A 82 11.10 1.37 6.28
CA GLY A 82 9.94 1.67 7.11
C GLY A 82 8.62 1.54 6.37
N ILE A 83 8.62 1.68 5.04
CA ILE A 83 7.40 1.59 4.23
C ILE A 83 6.87 0.16 4.25
N GLU A 84 7.69 -0.84 3.96
CA GLU A 84 7.23 -2.23 3.99
C GLU A 84 6.72 -2.65 5.38
N GLU A 85 7.37 -2.18 6.44
CA GLU A 85 6.95 -2.47 7.81
C GLU A 85 5.65 -1.79 8.22
N ILE A 86 5.45 -0.53 7.82
CA ILE A 86 4.26 0.26 8.19
C ILE A 86 3.03 -0.23 7.46
N PHE A 87 3.18 -0.52 6.16
CA PHE A 87 2.05 -0.85 5.29
C PHE A 87 1.72 -2.35 5.27
N SER A 88 2.56 -3.21 5.85
CA SER A 88 2.26 -4.62 6.04
C SER A 88 1.57 -4.85 7.38
N ASN A 89 0.52 -5.68 7.38
CA ASN A 89 -0.16 -6.06 8.61
C ASN A 89 0.53 -7.27 9.25
N ARG A 90 1.29 -7.06 10.33
CA ARG A 90 1.96 -8.16 11.04
C ARG A 90 0.93 -9.10 11.67
N GLY A 91 0.83 -10.30 11.12
CA GLY A 91 -0.14 -11.33 11.54
C GLY A 91 -1.41 -11.35 10.69
N GLY A 92 -1.53 -10.46 9.70
CA GLY A 92 -2.58 -10.48 8.67
C GLY A 92 -2.07 -10.99 7.33
N SER A 93 -2.85 -10.76 6.28
CA SER A 93 -2.55 -11.15 4.91
C SER A 93 -1.96 -10.03 4.07
N LEU A 94 -2.10 -8.77 4.51
CA LEU A 94 -1.66 -7.60 3.76
C LEU A 94 -0.14 -7.43 3.81
N ARG A 95 0.49 -7.44 2.62
CA ARG A 95 1.93 -7.28 2.43
C ARG A 95 2.21 -6.08 1.55
N ALA A 96 3.11 -5.21 2.00
CA ALA A 96 3.67 -4.13 1.19
C ALA A 96 5.08 -4.48 0.73
N THR A 97 5.41 -4.16 -0.51
CA THR A 97 6.75 -4.31 -1.07
C THR A 97 7.15 -3.09 -1.88
N ILE A 98 8.45 -2.74 -1.86
CA ILE A 98 9.03 -1.74 -2.73
C ILE A 98 10.14 -2.36 -3.55
N LYS A 99 10.08 -2.14 -4.87
CA LYS A 99 11.11 -2.57 -5.80
C LYS A 99 11.66 -1.37 -6.57
N ALA A 100 12.98 -1.23 -6.62
CA ALA A 100 13.64 -0.29 -7.53
C ALA A 100 13.50 -0.79 -8.98
N LEU A 101 13.26 0.14 -9.92
CA LEU A 101 13.10 -0.15 -11.34
C LEU A 101 14.41 0.06 -12.12
#